data_AF-A0AAV5VJG2-F1
#
_entry.id   AF-A0AAV5VJG2-F1
#
_cell.length_a   1.000
_cell.length_b   1.000
_cell.length_c   1.000
_cell.angle_alpha   90.00
_cell.angle_beta   90.00
_cell.angle_gamma   90.00
#
_symmetry.space_group_name_H-M   'P 1'
#
loop_
_entity.id
_entity.type
_entity.pdbx_description
1 polymer ?
#
loop_
_entity_poly.entity_id
_entity_poly.type
_entity_poly.pdbx_seq_one_letter_code
_entity_poly.pdbx_strand_id
1 'polypeptide(L)'
;SVHLRLREFVSLLSRLPDSLISISLGSRNAHECCRRLAAAAAKGVKEGLQKAWKRLKEGREGQNDLRVISTMVTRGRNLRINEDETLISTTISFLSIQPKSPLWDEIAQALVVRGECTVLEEEQIVSAVIEQCSRVEDYKRFFGHWLGRNTSVTRACTVKYVVQRPLETVRAHALVEYVDWAGGEEILKEMTLKLLRILSTRMGARAAQRDARHRVTMIIECGRRMKMRNEAGSTSFWHDNYPMVMQATRLHIESTDQWTREAGLVVAECVTIWMNSESPLEFEYSKEGKEWIDEMRRRGRGEDEKEKKEEGVEGVKIEEMKEEQELDSDDEIEDEKRVVIQEVSYMDSDDTDDEVYVELQKRRKPFQKATADYESHKVHVPPSYLREALEWVVTEKEKYDKFDAGLAAIEVLFRKRAVGWNELSESALKTLIHLEDRFSTDGFETTVYRSIVAIVVGQPAQLAPFLGEKLFGRNIAMKQRYLIMSTLIGAAKELTGVEQSDEKIPSPYKEYDVSKASSSKVN
;
A
#
# COMPACT_ATOMS: atom_id res chain seq x y z
N SER A 1 -7.57 34.44 17.57
CA SER A 1 -7.98 33.42 18.56
C SER A 1 -8.92 32.37 17.96
N VAL A 2 -9.87 32.72 17.08
CA VAL A 2 -10.81 31.77 16.45
C VAL A 2 -10.12 30.76 15.52
N HIS A 3 -9.21 31.19 14.64
CA HIS A 3 -8.46 30.29 13.76
C HIS A 3 -7.58 29.28 14.52
N LEU A 4 -7.02 29.68 15.66
CA LEU A 4 -6.20 28.80 16.49
C LEU A 4 -7.07 27.74 17.17
N ARG A 5 -8.26 28.12 17.67
CA ARG A 5 -9.23 27.19 18.25
C ARG A 5 -9.82 26.23 17.22
N LEU A 6 -10.10 26.70 16.00
CA LEU A 6 -10.55 25.83 14.91
C LEU A 6 -9.45 24.86 14.49
N ARG A 7 -8.19 25.32 14.45
CA ARG A 7 -7.01 24.48 14.20
C ARG A 7 -6.82 23.41 15.26
N GLU A 8 -6.92 23.78 16.53
CA GLU A 8 -6.87 22.84 17.67
C GLU A 8 -8.03 21.86 17.61
N PHE A 9 -9.23 22.33 17.27
CA PHE A 9 -10.41 21.47 17.12
C PHE A 9 -10.25 20.46 15.98
N VAL A 10 -9.84 20.88 14.78
CA VAL A 10 -9.60 19.96 13.65
C VAL A 10 -8.44 19.01 13.95
N SER A 11 -7.39 19.50 14.62
CA SER A 11 -6.27 18.65 15.06
C SER A 11 -6.67 17.69 16.19
N LEU A 12 -7.67 18.02 17.00
CA LEU A 12 -8.24 17.13 18.00
C LEU A 12 -9.10 16.07 17.31
N LEU A 13 -9.95 16.48 16.35
CA LEU A 13 -10.79 15.58 15.56
C LEU A 13 -9.97 14.56 14.75
N SER A 14 -8.82 14.96 14.21
CA SER A 14 -7.95 14.06 13.47
C SER A 14 -7.05 13.19 14.34
N ARG A 15 -6.94 13.52 15.62
CA ARG A 15 -6.29 12.71 16.66
C ARG A 15 -7.29 11.90 17.46
N LEU A 16 -8.59 12.05 17.20
CA LEU A 16 -9.55 11.11 17.73
C LEU A 16 -9.17 9.76 17.14
N PRO A 17 -8.85 8.76 17.98
CA PRO A 17 -8.53 7.45 17.46
C PRO A 17 -9.72 6.95 16.64
N ASP A 18 -9.46 6.19 15.57
CA ASP A 18 -10.52 5.49 14.82
C ASP A 18 -11.39 4.65 15.78
N SER A 19 -10.89 4.34 16.98
CA SER A 19 -11.67 3.74 18.04
C SER A 19 -12.83 4.59 18.58
N LEU A 20 -12.96 5.89 18.29
CA LEU A 20 -14.19 6.65 18.59
C LEU A 20 -15.33 6.33 17.61
N ILE A 21 -15.01 5.78 16.45
CA ILE A 21 -15.97 5.12 15.55
C ILE A 21 -16.39 3.76 16.12
N SER A 22 -15.49 3.08 16.84
CA SER A 22 -15.75 1.77 17.48
C SER A 22 -16.15 1.82 18.96
N ILE A 23 -16.11 2.99 19.62
CA ILE A 23 -16.74 3.21 20.92
C ILE A 23 -18.25 3.23 20.64
N SER A 24 -18.79 2.01 20.60
CA SER A 24 -20.15 1.71 20.99
C SER A 24 -20.32 2.18 22.44
N LEU A 25 -20.54 3.48 22.62
CA LEU A 25 -21.23 4.04 23.79
C LEU A 25 -22.72 3.66 23.71
N GLY A 26 -23.04 2.39 23.43
CA GLY A 26 -24.43 1.90 23.31
C GLY A 26 -25.34 2.73 22.40
N SER A 27 -24.81 3.54 21.48
CA SER A 27 -25.56 4.62 20.84
C SER A 27 -25.04 4.89 19.45
N ARG A 28 -25.89 4.59 18.46
CA ARG A 28 -25.74 5.02 17.05
C ARG A 28 -25.50 6.53 16.90
N ASN A 29 -25.74 7.35 17.94
CA ASN A 29 -25.71 8.80 17.86
C ASN A 29 -24.28 9.39 17.87
N ALA A 30 -23.29 8.75 18.51
CA ALA A 30 -21.92 9.31 18.58
C ALA A 30 -21.21 9.20 17.22
N HIS A 31 -21.34 8.04 16.57
CA HIS A 31 -20.79 7.81 15.23
C HIS A 31 -21.45 8.72 14.18
N GLU A 32 -22.77 8.90 14.24
CA GLU A 32 -23.51 9.82 13.38
C GLU A 32 -23.09 11.28 13.60
N CYS A 33 -22.85 11.70 14.85
CA CYS A 33 -22.32 13.04 15.14
C CYS A 33 -20.92 13.25 14.55
N CYS A 34 -20.02 12.28 14.66
CA CYS A 34 -18.68 12.34 14.07
C CYS A 34 -18.74 12.41 12.54
N ARG A 35 -19.58 11.60 11.89
CA ARG A 35 -19.80 11.66 10.43
C ARG A 35 -20.34 13.03 10.00
N ARG A 36 -21.36 13.55 10.69
CA ARG A 36 -21.92 14.89 10.41
C ARG A 36 -20.89 15.99 10.56
N LEU A 37 -20.04 15.89 11.59
CA LEU A 37 -18.96 16.85 11.82
C LEU A 37 -17.89 16.77 10.73
N ALA A 38 -17.51 15.57 10.30
CA ALA A 38 -16.59 15.36 9.19
C ALA A 38 -17.17 15.89 7.86
N ALA A 39 -18.45 15.62 7.58
CA ALA A 39 -19.15 16.16 6.43
C ALA A 39 -19.23 17.71 6.47
N ALA A 40 -19.49 18.29 7.64
CA ALA A 40 -19.47 19.74 7.82
C ALA A 40 -18.07 20.34 7.62
N ALA A 41 -17.02 19.66 8.11
CA ALA A 41 -15.64 20.06 7.88
C ALA A 41 -15.28 20.01 6.39
N ALA A 42 -15.67 18.94 5.68
CA ALA A 42 -15.47 18.79 4.24
C ALA A 42 -16.19 19.90 3.46
N LYS A 43 -17.45 20.18 3.79
CA LYS A 43 -18.22 21.28 3.20
C LYS A 43 -17.55 22.63 3.47
N GLY A 44 -17.10 22.86 4.70
CA GLY A 44 -16.39 24.08 5.08
C GLY A 44 -15.07 24.28 4.33
N VAL A 45 -14.31 23.21 4.09
CA VAL A 45 -13.10 23.24 3.27
C VAL A 45 -13.45 23.59 1.81
N LYS A 46 -14.44 22.93 1.20
CA LYS A 46 -14.88 23.22 -0.18
C LYS A 46 -15.33 24.67 -0.35
N GLU A 47 -16.19 25.18 0.54
CA GLU A 47 -16.62 26.57 0.53
C GLU A 47 -15.47 27.54 0.78
N GLY A 48 -14.54 27.19 1.67
CA GLY A 48 -13.32 27.95 1.94
C GLY A 48 -12.45 28.10 0.69
N LEU A 49 -12.25 27.01 -0.05
CA LEU A 49 -11.50 27.00 -1.30
C LEU A 49 -12.16 27.86 -2.38
N GLN A 50 -13.49 27.77 -2.52
CA GLN A 50 -14.24 28.63 -3.45
C GLN A 50 -14.15 30.11 -3.08
N LYS A 51 -14.22 30.44 -1.77
CA LYS A 51 -14.04 31.81 -1.28
C LYS A 51 -12.62 32.32 -1.54
N ALA A 52 -11.60 31.49 -1.31
CA ALA A 52 -10.21 31.84 -1.59
C ALA A 52 -10.00 32.09 -3.09
N TRP A 53 -10.55 31.23 -3.96
CA TRP A 53 -10.53 31.44 -5.41
C TRP A 53 -11.19 32.74 -5.83
N LYS A 54 -12.38 33.05 -5.30
CA LYS A 54 -13.09 34.30 -5.61
C LYS A 54 -12.28 35.52 -5.20
N ARG A 55 -11.66 35.50 -4.01
CA ARG A 55 -10.79 36.59 -3.53
C ARG A 55 -9.54 36.77 -4.40
N LEU A 56 -8.89 35.69 -4.78
CA LEU A 56 -7.74 35.72 -5.69
C LEU A 56 -8.12 36.26 -7.06
N LYS A 57 -9.27 35.84 -7.60
CA LYS A 57 -9.81 36.35 -8.87
C LYS A 57 -10.08 37.86 -8.81
N GLU A 58 -10.50 38.36 -7.66
CA GLU A 58 -10.75 39.78 -7.40
C GLU A 58 -9.47 40.58 -7.05
N GLY A 59 -8.29 39.95 -7.12
CA GLY A 59 -6.99 40.61 -6.85
C GLY A 59 -6.73 40.91 -5.37
N ARG A 60 -7.46 40.27 -4.45
CA ARG A 60 -7.27 40.45 -2.99
C ARG A 60 -6.29 39.41 -2.44
N GLU A 61 -5.60 39.75 -1.35
CA GLU A 61 -4.70 38.82 -0.65
C GLU A 61 -5.47 37.63 -0.04
N GLY A 62 -5.49 36.50 -0.74
CA GLY A 62 -6.09 35.23 -0.29
C GLY A 62 -5.12 34.30 0.45
N GLN A 63 -3.86 34.69 0.62
CA GLN A 63 -2.78 33.80 1.06
C GLN A 63 -2.94 33.33 2.51
N ASN A 64 -3.50 34.17 3.39
CA ASN A 64 -3.83 33.79 4.76
C ASN A 64 -4.97 32.76 4.83
N ASP A 65 -5.98 32.88 3.97
CA ASP A 65 -7.08 31.92 3.90
C ASP A 65 -6.56 30.55 3.46
N LEU A 66 -5.71 30.51 2.44
CA LEU A 66 -5.09 29.28 1.95
C LEU A 66 -4.19 28.61 2.99
N ARG A 67 -3.45 29.38 3.78
CA ARG A 67 -2.64 28.85 4.88
C ARG A 67 -3.49 28.16 5.94
N VAL A 68 -4.63 28.76 6.30
CA VAL A 68 -5.58 28.17 7.26
C VAL A 68 -6.19 26.89 6.67
N ILE A 69 -6.64 26.92 5.42
CA ILE A 69 -7.24 25.76 4.76
C ILE A 69 -6.22 24.63 4.59
N SER A 70 -5.00 24.93 4.15
CA SER A 70 -3.89 23.97 4.07
C SER A 70 -3.65 23.30 5.43
N THR A 71 -3.56 24.09 6.50
CA THR A 71 -3.38 23.55 7.85
C THR A 71 -4.55 22.65 8.26
N MET A 72 -5.79 23.02 7.93
CA MET A 72 -6.98 22.20 8.21
C MET A 72 -6.96 20.89 7.44
N VAL A 73 -6.64 20.90 6.15
CA VAL A 73 -6.57 19.69 5.31
C VAL A 73 -5.42 18.80 5.80
N THR A 74 -4.24 19.35 6.05
CA THR A 74 -3.08 18.60 6.54
C THR A 74 -3.36 17.95 7.88
N ARG A 75 -3.92 18.71 8.84
CA ARG A 75 -4.21 18.19 10.18
C ARG A 75 -5.36 17.21 10.14
N GLY A 76 -6.40 17.50 9.36
CA GLY A 76 -7.62 16.70 9.19
C GLY A 76 -7.52 15.58 8.16
N ARG A 77 -6.35 15.29 7.59
CA ARG A 77 -6.20 14.41 6.42
C ARG A 77 -6.85 13.03 6.56
N ASN A 78 -6.74 12.41 7.75
CA ASN A 78 -7.29 11.08 8.03
C ASN A 78 -8.75 11.11 8.50
N LEU A 79 -9.37 12.30 8.59
CA LEU A 79 -10.76 12.43 9.01
C LEU A 79 -11.67 11.75 7.98
N ARG A 80 -12.27 10.61 8.34
CA ARG A 80 -13.22 9.89 7.50
C ARG A 80 -14.53 10.66 7.39
N ILE A 81 -14.92 10.98 6.15
CA ILE A 81 -16.20 11.61 5.82
C ILE A 81 -17.24 10.51 5.61
N ASN A 82 -16.87 9.49 4.82
CA ASN A 82 -17.65 8.28 4.53
C ASN A 82 -16.79 7.04 4.80
N GLU A 83 -17.30 5.84 4.50
CA GLU A 83 -16.57 4.58 4.65
C GLU A 83 -15.30 4.56 3.78
N ASP A 84 -15.36 5.12 2.57
CA ASP A 84 -14.26 5.07 1.59
C ASP A 84 -13.53 6.42 1.38
N GLU A 85 -14.05 7.52 1.95
CA GLU A 85 -13.52 8.86 1.70
C GLU A 85 -13.00 9.54 2.97
N THR A 86 -11.78 10.03 2.88
CA THR A 86 -11.13 10.91 3.87
C THR A 86 -11.20 12.38 3.44
N LEU A 87 -11.03 13.31 4.38
CA LEU A 87 -11.03 14.75 4.09
C LEU A 87 -10.02 15.13 3.01
N ILE A 88 -8.84 14.52 3.01
CA ILE A 88 -7.84 14.77 1.97
C ILE A 88 -8.33 14.25 0.62
N SER A 89 -8.92 13.05 0.57
CA SER A 89 -9.44 12.49 -0.69
C SER A 89 -10.55 13.31 -1.30
N THR A 90 -11.54 13.71 -0.49
CA THR A 90 -12.65 14.55 -0.94
C THR A 90 -12.16 15.95 -1.37
N THR A 91 -11.08 16.46 -0.76
CA THR A 91 -10.46 17.73 -1.16
C THR A 91 -9.73 17.61 -2.51
N ILE A 92 -8.96 16.54 -2.71
CA ILE A 92 -8.28 16.25 -3.97
C ILE A 92 -9.31 16.07 -5.08
N SER A 93 -10.33 15.22 -4.90
CA SER A 93 -11.38 15.01 -5.90
C SER A 93 -12.13 16.31 -6.24
N PHE A 94 -12.43 17.14 -5.24
CA PHE A 94 -13.05 18.45 -5.48
C PHE A 94 -12.16 19.34 -6.36
N LEU A 95 -10.85 19.38 -6.09
CA LEU A 95 -9.89 20.18 -6.84
C LEU A 95 -9.63 19.64 -8.24
N SER A 96 -9.65 18.31 -8.46
CA SER A 96 -9.48 17.71 -9.79
C SER A 96 -10.64 18.06 -10.74
N ILE A 97 -11.86 18.23 -10.22
CA ILE A 97 -13.05 18.56 -11.03
C ILE A 97 -13.08 20.04 -11.46
N GLN A 98 -12.33 20.92 -10.78
CA GLN A 98 -12.38 22.37 -11.08
C GLN A 98 -11.89 22.69 -12.50
N PRO A 99 -12.41 23.77 -13.14
CA PRO A 99 -11.99 24.14 -14.48
C PRO A 99 -10.49 24.44 -14.55
N LYS A 100 -9.89 24.25 -15.73
CA LYS A 100 -8.48 24.59 -15.99
C LYS A 100 -8.29 26.09 -15.76
N SER A 101 -7.59 26.46 -14.68
CA SER A 101 -7.36 27.85 -14.29
C SER A 101 -6.05 27.94 -13.51
N PRO A 102 -5.16 28.88 -13.84
CA PRO A 102 -3.92 29.10 -13.09
C PRO A 102 -4.17 29.37 -11.61
N LEU A 103 -5.30 30.00 -11.27
CA LEU A 103 -5.69 30.26 -9.88
C LEU A 103 -6.02 28.98 -9.12
N TRP A 104 -6.70 28.02 -9.76
CA TRP A 104 -6.97 26.72 -9.13
C TRP A 104 -5.70 25.89 -8.97
N ASP A 105 -4.77 26.00 -9.91
CA ASP A 105 -3.47 25.33 -9.82
C ASP A 105 -2.61 25.95 -8.70
N GLU A 106 -2.64 27.28 -8.53
CA GLU A 106 -2.00 27.96 -7.40
C GLU A 106 -2.59 27.53 -6.06
N ILE A 107 -3.92 27.42 -5.97
CA ILE A 107 -4.61 26.93 -4.77
C ILE A 107 -4.19 25.48 -4.47
N ALA A 108 -4.24 24.60 -5.47
CA ALA A 108 -3.87 23.19 -5.31
C ALA A 108 -2.41 23.04 -4.83
N GLN A 109 -1.47 23.75 -5.47
CA GLN A 109 -0.06 23.75 -5.07
C GLN A 109 0.17 24.37 -3.70
N ALA A 110 -0.63 25.39 -3.32
CA ALA A 110 -0.56 25.99 -2.00
C ALA A 110 -0.96 25.01 -0.89
N LEU A 111 -1.92 24.11 -1.15
CA LEU A 111 -2.32 23.09 -0.20
C LEU A 111 -1.32 21.93 -0.11
N VAL A 112 -0.76 21.51 -1.25
CA VAL A 112 0.04 20.29 -1.35
C VAL A 112 1.54 20.51 -1.14
N VAL A 113 2.12 21.53 -1.78
CA VAL A 113 3.58 21.71 -1.87
C VAL A 113 4.07 22.97 -1.14
N ARG A 114 3.24 24.00 -0.99
CA ARG A 114 3.60 25.25 -0.29
C ARG A 114 2.94 25.37 1.09
N GLY A 115 2.34 24.30 1.59
CA GLY A 115 1.70 24.27 2.89
C GLY A 115 2.72 24.34 4.03
N GLU A 116 2.29 24.84 5.19
CA GLU A 116 3.11 24.79 6.42
C GLU A 116 3.01 23.42 7.07
N CYS A 117 3.66 22.44 6.43
CA CYS A 117 3.61 21.04 6.81
C CYS A 117 5.00 20.56 7.23
N THR A 118 5.03 19.57 8.11
CA THR A 118 6.25 18.78 8.31
C THR A 118 6.54 17.92 7.09
N VAL A 119 7.79 17.49 6.90
CA VAL A 119 8.17 16.62 5.77
C VAL A 119 7.32 15.35 5.71
N LEU A 120 6.99 14.75 6.86
CA LEU A 120 6.12 13.57 6.93
C LEU A 120 4.70 13.87 6.46
N GLU A 121 4.13 15.00 6.88
CA GLU A 121 2.80 15.43 6.46
C GLU A 121 2.75 15.72 4.96
N GLU A 122 3.80 16.36 4.43
CA GLU A 122 3.95 16.62 3.00
C GLU A 122 4.06 15.31 2.20
N GLU A 123 4.88 14.36 2.62
CA GLU A 123 4.99 13.04 1.95
C GLU A 123 3.64 12.30 1.94
N GLN A 124 2.82 12.44 2.98
CA GLN A 124 1.50 11.83 3.04
C GLN A 124 0.51 12.50 2.08
N ILE A 125 0.51 13.83 1.98
CA ILE A 125 -0.35 14.55 1.04
C ILE A 125 0.06 14.24 -0.41
N VAL A 126 1.36 14.25 -0.70
CA VAL A 126 1.90 13.87 -2.02
C VAL A 126 1.52 12.43 -2.37
N SER A 127 1.56 11.52 -1.40
CA SER A 127 1.13 10.13 -1.59
C SER A 127 -0.36 10.04 -1.94
N ALA A 128 -1.23 10.73 -1.20
CA ALA A 128 -2.66 10.76 -1.46
C ALA A 128 -2.99 11.29 -2.87
N VAL A 129 -2.26 12.31 -3.34
CA VAL A 129 -2.41 12.82 -4.72
C VAL A 129 -2.03 11.74 -5.74
N ILE A 130 -0.90 11.05 -5.56
CA ILE A 130 -0.44 10.03 -6.51
C ILE A 130 -1.36 8.81 -6.54
N GLU A 131 -1.89 8.41 -5.39
CA GLU A 131 -2.75 7.22 -5.27
C GLU A 131 -4.18 7.47 -5.78
N GLN A 132 -4.66 8.72 -5.82
CA GLN A 132 -6.01 9.06 -6.28
C GLN A 132 -6.08 9.62 -7.70
N CYS A 133 -5.05 10.32 -8.15
CA CYS A 133 -5.05 10.96 -9.46
C CYS A 133 -4.63 9.98 -10.54
N SER A 134 -5.40 9.95 -11.64
CA SER A 134 -5.15 9.06 -12.78
C SER A 134 -4.81 9.81 -14.07
N ARG A 135 -4.85 11.15 -14.05
CA ARG A 135 -4.59 11.99 -15.22
C ARG A 135 -3.34 12.83 -15.03
N VAL A 136 -2.62 13.07 -16.13
CA VAL A 136 -1.48 14.01 -16.13
C VAL A 136 -1.89 15.41 -15.68
N GLU A 137 -3.09 15.87 -16.06
CA GLU A 137 -3.55 17.20 -15.70
C GLU A 137 -3.67 17.39 -14.19
N ASP A 138 -4.03 16.34 -13.46
CA ASP A 138 -4.10 16.37 -12.00
C ASP A 138 -2.71 16.57 -11.40
N TYR A 139 -1.71 15.81 -11.86
CA TYR A 139 -0.32 15.98 -11.42
C TYR A 139 0.22 17.38 -11.75
N LYS A 140 -0.08 17.91 -12.94
CA LYS A 140 0.28 19.28 -13.32
C LYS A 140 -0.38 20.31 -12.41
N ARG A 141 -1.64 20.10 -12.04
CA ARG A 141 -2.38 20.96 -11.10
C ARG A 141 -1.77 20.96 -9.71
N PHE A 142 -1.57 19.79 -9.11
CA PHE A 142 -1.13 19.68 -7.71
C PHE A 142 0.37 19.88 -7.52
N PHE A 143 1.20 19.38 -8.44
CA PHE A 143 2.65 19.42 -8.31
C PHE A 143 3.32 20.48 -9.20
N GLY A 144 2.68 20.92 -10.29
CA GLY A 144 3.26 21.94 -11.18
C GLY A 144 4.72 21.67 -11.54
N HIS A 145 5.56 22.70 -11.46
CA HIS A 145 7.02 22.57 -11.69
C HIS A 145 7.81 22.34 -10.40
N TRP A 146 7.21 21.70 -9.39
CA TRP A 146 7.87 21.43 -8.12
C TRP A 146 8.75 20.17 -8.12
N LEU A 147 8.73 19.40 -9.21
CA LEU A 147 9.70 18.32 -9.42
C LEU A 147 11.13 18.91 -9.46
N GLY A 148 12.04 18.36 -8.65
CA GLY A 148 13.40 18.87 -8.44
C GLY A 148 13.52 20.05 -7.47
N ARG A 149 12.42 20.73 -7.12
CA ARG A 149 12.40 21.85 -6.16
C ARG A 149 11.92 21.45 -4.77
N ASN A 150 10.97 20.52 -4.72
CA ASN A 150 10.47 19.93 -3.48
C ASN A 150 10.98 18.48 -3.36
N THR A 151 11.60 18.15 -2.23
CA THR A 151 12.21 16.85 -2.00
C THR A 151 11.19 15.73 -1.88
N SER A 152 10.03 15.97 -1.27
CA SER A 152 8.96 14.97 -1.13
C SER A 152 8.34 14.61 -2.48
N VAL A 153 8.01 15.61 -3.30
CA VAL A 153 7.52 15.41 -4.68
C VAL A 153 8.57 14.68 -5.51
N THR A 154 9.83 15.11 -5.45
CA THR A 154 10.92 14.49 -6.21
C THR A 154 11.11 13.04 -5.82
N ARG A 155 11.22 12.75 -4.52
CA ARG A 155 11.38 11.38 -4.01
C ARG A 155 10.17 10.50 -4.35
N ALA A 156 8.96 11.03 -4.22
CA ALA A 156 7.75 10.30 -4.52
C ALA A 156 7.68 9.91 -6.00
N CYS A 157 7.86 10.88 -6.90
CA CYS A 157 7.70 10.70 -8.34
C CYS A 157 8.88 10.02 -9.05
N THR A 158 10.09 10.01 -8.46
CA THR A 158 11.29 9.44 -9.11
C THR A 158 11.84 8.17 -8.45
N VAL A 159 11.38 7.83 -7.24
CA VAL A 159 11.87 6.67 -6.49
C VAL A 159 10.72 5.87 -5.89
N LYS A 160 9.87 6.47 -5.04
CA LYS A 160 8.89 5.74 -4.23
C LYS A 160 7.86 5.03 -5.10
N TYR A 161 7.16 5.75 -5.98
CA TYR A 161 6.13 5.20 -6.88
C TYR A 161 6.67 4.71 -8.22
N VAL A 162 7.99 4.68 -8.35
CA VAL A 162 8.68 4.12 -9.52
C VAL A 162 9.19 2.71 -9.20
N VAL A 163 9.72 2.54 -7.98
CA VAL A 163 10.46 1.34 -7.59
C VAL A 163 9.79 0.57 -6.45
N GLN A 164 9.25 1.29 -5.47
CA GLN A 164 8.90 0.73 -4.15
C GLN A 164 7.41 0.49 -3.97
N ARG A 165 6.56 1.27 -4.63
CA ARG A 165 5.10 1.21 -4.49
C ARG A 165 4.45 1.03 -5.86
N PRO A 166 3.88 -0.17 -6.16
CA PRO A 166 3.28 -0.43 -7.45
C PRO A 166 1.99 0.37 -7.63
N LEU A 167 1.94 1.14 -8.71
CA LEU A 167 0.74 1.82 -9.18
C LEU A 167 0.01 0.98 -10.23
N GLU A 168 -1.29 1.21 -10.34
CA GLU A 168 -2.06 0.79 -11.51
C GLU A 168 -1.49 1.39 -12.79
N THR A 169 -1.64 0.66 -13.90
CA THR A 169 -1.12 1.01 -15.23
C THR A 169 -1.47 2.45 -15.62
N VAL A 170 -2.72 2.88 -15.45
CA VAL A 170 -3.18 4.24 -15.79
C VAL A 170 -2.42 5.31 -15.00
N ARG A 171 -2.27 5.13 -13.68
CA ARG A 171 -1.56 6.09 -12.82
C ARG A 171 -0.06 6.10 -13.10
N ALA A 172 0.54 4.92 -13.34
CA ALA A 172 1.93 4.79 -13.74
C ALA A 172 2.23 5.60 -15.02
N HIS A 173 1.36 5.51 -16.02
CA HIS A 173 1.50 6.26 -17.28
C HIS A 173 1.43 7.76 -17.04
N ALA A 174 0.41 8.22 -16.32
CA ALA A 174 0.22 9.64 -16.01
C ALA A 174 1.37 10.21 -15.18
N LEU A 175 1.96 9.42 -14.27
CA LEU A 175 3.13 9.79 -13.50
C LEU A 175 4.37 9.97 -14.39
N VAL A 176 4.68 9.01 -15.27
CA VAL A 176 5.82 9.11 -16.20
C VAL A 176 5.66 10.31 -17.12
N GLU A 177 4.45 10.55 -17.62
CA GLU A 177 4.15 11.70 -18.45
C GLU A 177 4.33 13.03 -17.71
N TYR A 178 3.93 13.11 -16.44
CA TYR A 178 4.22 14.27 -15.59
C TYR A 178 5.73 14.45 -15.39
N VAL A 179 6.48 13.37 -15.13
CA VAL A 179 7.94 13.43 -14.93
C VAL A 179 8.65 13.93 -16.19
N ASP A 180 8.28 13.46 -17.39
CA ASP A 180 8.84 14.00 -18.64
C ASP A 180 8.51 15.49 -18.82
N TRP A 181 7.28 15.90 -18.50
CA TRP A 181 6.85 17.28 -18.63
C TRP A 181 7.56 18.22 -17.65
N ALA A 182 7.67 17.85 -16.37
CA ALA A 182 8.24 18.72 -15.33
C ALA A 182 9.75 18.58 -15.17
N GLY A 183 10.28 17.35 -15.31
CA GLY A 183 11.67 17.00 -15.02
C GLY A 183 12.58 16.92 -16.23
N GLY A 184 12.00 16.75 -17.43
CA GLY A 184 12.74 16.63 -18.67
C GLY A 184 13.48 15.30 -18.84
N GLU A 185 14.32 15.26 -19.88
CA GLU A 185 14.95 14.03 -20.37
C GLU A 185 15.91 13.39 -19.37
N GLU A 186 16.68 14.20 -18.63
CA GLU A 186 17.72 13.68 -17.74
C GLU A 186 17.14 12.95 -16.52
N ILE A 187 16.06 13.49 -15.92
CA ILE A 187 15.36 12.82 -14.81
C ILE A 187 14.71 11.53 -15.31
N LEU A 188 14.15 11.53 -16.52
CA LEU A 188 13.55 10.35 -17.15
C LEU A 188 14.60 9.25 -17.39
N LYS A 189 15.79 9.61 -17.89
CA LYS A 189 16.93 8.69 -18.04
C LYS A 189 17.39 8.14 -16.69
N GLU A 190 17.56 8.98 -15.68
CA GLU A 190 17.97 8.55 -14.34
C GLU A 190 16.96 7.56 -13.73
N MET A 191 15.67 7.85 -13.89
CA MET A 191 14.58 6.99 -13.45
C MET A 191 14.60 5.64 -14.17
N THR A 192 14.80 5.64 -15.48
CA THR A 192 14.92 4.43 -16.31
C THR A 192 16.14 3.60 -15.90
N LEU A 193 17.29 4.23 -15.65
CA LEU A 193 18.50 3.55 -15.19
C LEU A 193 18.28 2.83 -13.86
N LYS A 194 17.59 3.46 -12.91
CA LYS A 194 17.25 2.83 -11.62
C LYS A 194 16.42 1.56 -11.82
N LEU A 195 15.42 1.61 -12.70
CA LEU A 195 14.58 0.47 -13.03
C LEU A 195 15.37 -0.66 -13.73
N LEU A 196 16.20 -0.31 -14.72
CA LEU A 196 17.05 -1.27 -15.42
C LEU A 196 18.06 -1.94 -14.49
N ARG A 197 18.65 -1.20 -13.54
CA ARG A 197 19.52 -1.77 -12.51
C ARG A 197 18.79 -2.84 -11.72
N ILE A 198 17.55 -2.58 -11.30
CA ILE A 198 16.75 -3.56 -10.56
C ILE A 198 16.44 -4.77 -11.43
N LEU A 199 15.98 -4.56 -12.67
CA LEU A 199 15.67 -5.63 -13.62
C LEU A 199 16.90 -6.52 -13.93
N SER A 200 18.10 -5.94 -13.93
CA SER A 200 19.37 -6.67 -14.13
C SER A 200 19.86 -7.47 -12.91
N THR A 201 19.08 -7.54 -11.82
CA THR A 201 19.43 -8.29 -10.60
C THR A 201 18.55 -9.51 -10.41
N ARG A 202 19.08 -10.53 -9.71
CA ARG A 202 18.31 -11.72 -9.33
C ARG A 202 17.10 -11.39 -8.44
N MET A 203 17.19 -10.34 -7.62
CA MET A 203 16.05 -9.90 -6.79
C MET A 203 14.95 -9.28 -7.65
N GLY A 204 15.31 -8.50 -8.67
CA GLY A 204 14.35 -7.94 -9.61
C GLY A 204 13.63 -9.01 -10.42
N ALA A 205 14.38 -10.01 -10.93
CA ALA A 205 13.82 -11.13 -11.67
C ALA A 205 12.92 -12.05 -10.83
N ARG A 206 13.08 -12.06 -9.50
CA ARG A 206 12.24 -12.85 -8.57
C ARG A 206 11.22 -11.99 -7.81
N ALA A 207 10.99 -10.76 -8.25
CA ALA A 207 10.03 -9.88 -7.60
C ALA A 207 8.61 -10.43 -7.75
N ALA A 208 7.73 -10.08 -6.82
CA ALA A 208 6.31 -10.42 -6.92
C ALA A 208 5.73 -9.88 -8.23
N GLN A 209 4.78 -10.62 -8.81
CA GLN A 209 4.21 -10.30 -10.14
C GLN A 209 3.70 -8.85 -10.21
N ARG A 210 3.02 -8.35 -9.17
CA ARG A 210 2.52 -6.96 -9.10
C ARG A 210 3.66 -5.93 -9.22
N ASP A 211 4.75 -6.12 -8.49
CA ASP A 211 5.90 -5.20 -8.50
C ASP A 211 6.64 -5.25 -9.83
N ALA A 212 6.83 -6.45 -10.37
CA ALA A 212 7.52 -6.62 -11.64
C ALA A 212 6.68 -6.07 -12.81
N ARG A 213 5.34 -6.27 -12.84
CA ARG A 213 4.44 -5.62 -13.81
C ARG A 213 4.58 -4.11 -13.76
N HIS A 214 4.53 -3.52 -12.57
CA HIS A 214 4.67 -2.09 -12.39
C HIS A 214 6.02 -1.58 -12.92
N ARG A 215 7.14 -2.20 -12.54
CA ARG A 215 8.48 -1.78 -13.00
C ARG A 215 8.67 -1.92 -14.50
N VAL A 216 8.18 -3.00 -15.11
CA VAL A 216 8.21 -3.18 -16.57
C VAL A 216 7.37 -2.10 -17.27
N THR A 217 6.17 -1.82 -16.76
CA THR A 217 5.31 -0.74 -17.27
C THR A 217 6.02 0.61 -17.22
N MET A 218 6.67 0.93 -16.10
CA MET A 218 7.45 2.16 -15.95
C MET A 218 8.63 2.23 -16.94
N ILE A 219 9.37 1.13 -17.14
CA ILE A 219 10.46 1.08 -18.14
C ILE A 219 9.91 1.35 -19.54
N ILE A 220 8.79 0.72 -19.89
CA ILE A 220 8.21 0.83 -21.23
C ILE A 220 7.71 2.24 -21.51
N GLU A 221 6.98 2.85 -20.57
CA GLU A 221 6.53 4.23 -20.73
C GLU A 221 7.71 5.21 -20.77
N CYS A 222 8.74 5.02 -19.94
CA CYS A 222 9.93 5.86 -20.02
C CYS A 222 10.61 5.77 -21.39
N GLY A 223 10.79 4.55 -21.91
CA GLY A 223 11.37 4.31 -23.23
C GLY A 223 10.57 4.97 -24.35
N ARG A 224 9.24 4.79 -24.34
CA ARG A 224 8.32 5.43 -25.27
C ARG A 224 8.47 6.96 -25.24
N ARG A 225 8.45 7.57 -24.06
CA ARG A 225 8.55 9.03 -23.91
C ARG A 225 9.92 9.56 -24.32
N MET A 226 11.01 8.85 -24.03
CA MET A 226 12.35 9.21 -24.51
C MET A 226 12.40 9.21 -26.05
N LYS A 227 11.88 8.16 -26.70
CA LYS A 227 11.83 8.08 -28.17
C LYS A 227 11.01 9.20 -28.79
N MET A 228 9.84 9.52 -28.22
CA MET A 228 8.99 10.62 -28.70
C MET A 228 9.64 12.00 -28.57
N ARG A 229 10.41 12.21 -27.49
CA ARG A 229 11.03 13.50 -27.20
C ARG A 229 12.26 13.75 -28.07
N ASN A 230 13.17 12.77 -28.13
CA ASN A 230 14.45 12.89 -28.80
C ASN A 230 14.91 11.50 -29.25
N GLU A 231 14.59 11.15 -30.49
CA GLU A 231 14.88 9.82 -31.04
C GLU A 231 16.37 9.50 -31.02
N ALA A 232 17.24 10.45 -31.40
CA ALA A 232 18.68 10.25 -31.41
C ALA A 232 19.26 10.08 -30.00
N GLY A 233 18.82 10.92 -29.05
CA GLY A 233 19.23 10.82 -27.64
C GLY A 233 18.76 9.53 -26.98
N SER A 234 17.53 9.09 -27.28
CA SER A 234 16.98 7.81 -26.85
C SER A 234 17.79 6.64 -27.40
N THR A 235 18.09 6.65 -28.70
CA THR A 235 18.88 5.61 -29.37
C THR A 235 20.25 5.45 -28.71
N SER A 236 20.97 6.57 -28.50
CA SER A 236 22.26 6.58 -27.79
C SER A 236 22.15 6.00 -26.38
N PHE A 237 21.15 6.44 -25.60
CA PHE A 237 20.93 5.96 -24.23
C PHE A 237 20.73 4.45 -24.18
N TRP A 238 19.92 3.89 -25.09
CA TRP A 238 19.66 2.45 -25.12
C TRP A 238 20.87 1.65 -25.61
N HIS A 239 21.68 2.17 -26.54
CA HIS A 239 22.97 1.56 -26.90
C HIS A 239 23.93 1.49 -25.72
N ASP A 240 24.10 2.59 -24.98
CA ASP A 240 25.03 2.65 -23.84
C ASP A 240 24.62 1.69 -22.71
N ASN A 241 23.32 1.46 -22.54
CA ASN A 241 22.77 0.62 -21.48
C ASN A 241 22.36 -0.79 -21.94
N TYR A 242 22.58 -1.12 -23.21
CA TYR A 242 22.25 -2.43 -23.77
C TYR A 242 22.87 -3.61 -23.02
N PRO A 243 24.13 -3.55 -22.52
CA PRO A 243 24.69 -4.65 -21.72
C PRO A 243 23.86 -4.99 -20.47
N MET A 244 23.25 -3.99 -19.83
CA MET A 244 22.38 -4.20 -18.68
C MET A 244 21.05 -4.82 -19.08
N VAL A 245 20.49 -4.41 -20.23
CA VAL A 245 19.27 -5.01 -20.79
C VAL A 245 19.52 -6.48 -21.09
N MET A 246 20.63 -6.82 -21.75
CA MET A 246 20.99 -8.22 -22.04
C MET A 246 21.18 -9.06 -20.78
N GLN A 247 21.81 -8.50 -19.74
CA GLN A 247 21.95 -9.16 -18.45
C GLN A 247 20.58 -9.40 -17.79
N ALA A 248 19.68 -8.41 -17.85
CA ALA A 248 18.31 -8.55 -17.37
C ALA A 248 17.55 -9.64 -18.13
N THR A 249 17.58 -9.62 -19.46
CA THR A 249 16.94 -10.62 -20.33
C THR A 249 17.42 -12.02 -20.01
N ARG A 250 18.75 -12.22 -19.88
CA ARG A 250 19.32 -13.51 -19.51
C ARG A 250 18.76 -14.04 -18.18
N LEU A 251 18.75 -13.20 -17.13
CA LEU A 251 18.24 -13.60 -15.81
C LEU A 251 16.74 -13.95 -15.85
N HIS A 252 15.96 -13.26 -16.67
CA HIS A 252 14.53 -13.53 -16.80
C HIS A 252 14.29 -14.81 -17.58
N ILE A 253 15.01 -15.07 -18.68
CA ILE A 253 14.93 -16.32 -19.46
C ILE A 253 15.32 -17.54 -18.62
N GLU A 254 16.30 -17.40 -17.73
CA GLU A 254 16.71 -18.45 -16.79
C GLU A 254 15.62 -18.80 -15.75
N SER A 255 14.55 -18.01 -15.63
CA SER A 255 13.44 -18.27 -14.71
C SER A 255 12.56 -19.44 -15.16
N THR A 256 12.20 -20.30 -14.20
CA THR A 256 11.21 -21.37 -14.42
C THR A 256 9.79 -20.82 -14.55
N ASP A 257 9.52 -19.66 -13.94
CA ASP A 257 8.23 -18.99 -14.07
C ASP A 257 8.08 -18.36 -15.46
N GLN A 258 7.00 -18.75 -16.14
CA GLN A 258 6.73 -18.32 -17.50
C GLN A 258 6.47 -16.83 -17.60
N TRP A 259 5.68 -16.30 -16.68
CA TRP A 259 5.34 -14.88 -16.68
C TRP A 259 6.60 -14.02 -16.52
N THR A 260 7.50 -14.39 -15.63
CA THR A 260 8.81 -13.74 -15.45
C THR A 260 9.64 -13.75 -16.73
N ARG A 261 9.70 -14.88 -17.45
CA ARG A 261 10.40 -14.95 -18.74
C ARG A 261 9.83 -13.92 -19.72
N GLU A 262 8.51 -13.95 -19.92
CA GLU A 262 7.79 -13.08 -20.85
C GLU A 262 7.95 -11.60 -20.49
N ALA A 263 7.93 -11.24 -19.21
CA ALA A 263 8.14 -9.88 -18.73
C ALA A 263 9.55 -9.34 -19.05
N GLY A 264 10.58 -10.18 -19.02
CA GLY A 264 11.93 -9.80 -19.45
C GLY A 264 12.08 -9.67 -20.97
N LEU A 265 11.43 -10.58 -21.71
CA LEU A 265 11.46 -10.59 -23.17
C LEU A 265 10.80 -9.36 -23.79
N VAL A 266 9.65 -8.92 -23.25
CA VAL A 266 8.94 -7.74 -23.78
C VAL A 266 9.77 -6.46 -23.64
N VAL A 267 10.53 -6.31 -22.55
CA VAL A 267 11.44 -5.17 -22.39
C VAL A 267 12.56 -5.24 -23.44
N ALA A 268 13.15 -6.42 -23.67
CA ALA A 268 14.21 -6.59 -24.65
C ALA A 268 13.74 -6.28 -26.08
N GLU A 269 12.57 -6.80 -26.47
CA GLU A 269 11.92 -6.51 -27.76
C GLU A 269 11.74 -5.00 -27.96
N CYS A 270 11.09 -4.31 -27.01
CA CYS A 270 10.90 -2.86 -27.07
C CYS A 270 12.21 -2.07 -27.18
N VAL A 271 13.23 -2.45 -26.41
CA VAL A 271 14.54 -1.78 -26.45
C VAL A 271 15.22 -1.91 -27.80
N THR A 272 15.19 -3.09 -28.43
CA THR A 272 15.80 -3.26 -29.77
C THR A 272 15.12 -2.42 -30.84
N ILE A 273 13.81 -2.18 -30.70
CA ILE A 273 13.04 -1.26 -31.56
C ILE A 273 13.44 0.21 -31.30
N TRP A 274 13.71 0.58 -30.05
CA TRP A 274 14.14 1.94 -29.72
C TRP A 274 15.60 2.23 -30.08
N MET A 275 16.42 1.19 -30.24
CA MET A 275 17.80 1.29 -30.73
C MET A 275 17.91 1.34 -32.26
N ASN A 276 16.79 1.19 -32.99
CA ASN A 276 16.79 1.02 -34.45
C ASN A 276 17.74 -0.11 -34.89
N SER A 277 17.72 -1.24 -34.18
CA SER A 277 18.51 -2.42 -34.54
C SER A 277 18.12 -2.91 -35.94
N GLU A 278 19.11 -3.32 -36.75
CA GLU A 278 18.88 -3.92 -38.07
C GLU A 278 18.10 -5.24 -37.98
N SER A 279 18.22 -5.93 -36.86
CA SER A 279 17.47 -7.13 -36.51
C SER A 279 16.83 -6.94 -35.13
N PRO A 280 15.62 -6.36 -35.03
CA PRO A 280 14.91 -6.27 -33.77
C PRO A 280 14.56 -7.68 -33.27
N LEU A 281 14.58 -7.86 -31.95
CA LEU A 281 14.22 -9.13 -31.35
C LEU A 281 12.71 -9.32 -31.44
N GLU A 282 12.27 -10.49 -31.90
CA GLU A 282 10.87 -10.86 -31.97
C GLU A 282 10.65 -12.17 -31.21
N PHE A 283 9.68 -12.17 -30.30
CA PHE A 283 9.36 -13.33 -29.47
C PHE A 283 7.89 -13.73 -29.58
N GLU A 284 7.63 -15.03 -29.43
CA GLU A 284 6.29 -15.58 -29.29
C GLU A 284 5.94 -15.71 -27.81
N TYR A 285 4.71 -15.33 -27.46
CA TYR A 285 4.22 -15.31 -26.08
C TYR A 285 3.04 -16.25 -25.94
N SER A 286 2.87 -16.79 -24.74
CA SER A 286 1.77 -17.71 -24.48
C SER A 286 0.41 -17.02 -24.40
N LYS A 287 -0.67 -17.82 -24.34
CA LYS A 287 -2.04 -17.31 -24.27
C LYS A 287 -2.37 -16.68 -22.92
N GLU A 288 -1.71 -17.13 -21.85
CA GLU A 288 -1.93 -16.63 -20.49
C GLU A 288 -1.16 -15.31 -20.29
N GLY A 289 -1.85 -14.22 -19.97
CA GLY A 289 -1.20 -12.89 -19.81
C GLY A 289 -0.92 -12.17 -21.12
N LYS A 290 -1.35 -12.72 -22.27
CA LYS A 290 -1.19 -12.15 -23.60
C LYS A 290 -1.73 -10.73 -23.71
N GLU A 291 -2.87 -10.44 -23.09
CA GLU A 291 -3.50 -9.11 -23.11
C GLU A 291 -2.56 -8.01 -22.58
N TRP A 292 -1.93 -8.26 -21.42
CA TRP A 292 -1.01 -7.30 -20.82
C TRP A 292 0.28 -7.14 -21.62
N ILE A 293 0.84 -8.26 -22.12
CA ILE A 293 2.05 -8.21 -22.96
C ILE A 293 1.78 -7.47 -24.28
N ASP A 294 0.65 -7.74 -24.92
CA ASP A 294 0.27 -7.09 -26.18
C ASP A 294 -0.03 -5.60 -25.95
N GLU A 295 -0.66 -5.24 -24.82
CA GLU A 295 -0.78 -3.85 -24.39
C GLU A 295 0.60 -3.18 -24.28
N MET A 296 1.55 -3.81 -23.56
CA MET A 296 2.89 -3.28 -23.36
C MET A 296 3.68 -3.13 -24.66
N ARG A 297 3.51 -4.06 -25.61
CA ARG A 297 4.14 -3.99 -26.94
C ARG A 297 3.57 -2.87 -27.80
N ARG A 298 2.25 -2.76 -27.87
CA ARG A 298 1.53 -1.68 -28.57
C ARG A 298 1.97 -0.32 -28.05
N ARG A 299 2.10 -0.20 -26.71
CA ARG A 299 2.62 1.00 -26.04
C ARG A 299 4.07 1.29 -26.39
N GLY A 300 4.96 0.31 -26.27
CA GLY A 300 6.38 0.48 -26.60
C GLY A 300 6.61 0.91 -28.05
N ARG A 301 5.76 0.46 -28.98
CA ARG A 301 5.77 0.87 -30.39
C ARG A 301 5.08 2.20 -30.67
N GLY A 302 4.32 2.73 -29.72
CA GLY A 302 3.56 3.98 -29.86
C GLY A 302 2.29 3.85 -30.71
N GLU A 303 1.68 2.66 -30.77
CA GLU A 303 0.51 2.36 -31.61
C GLU A 303 -0.80 2.92 -31.00
N ASP A 304 -0.96 2.89 -29.67
CA ASP A 304 -1.28 4.04 -28.80
C ASP A 304 -2.12 5.18 -29.39
N GLU A 305 -1.42 6.03 -30.13
CA GLU A 305 -1.89 7.36 -30.49
C GLU A 305 -2.54 7.39 -31.88
N LYS A 306 -2.47 6.27 -32.63
CA LYS A 306 -3.12 6.16 -33.95
C LYS A 306 -4.62 6.02 -33.80
N GLU A 307 -5.11 5.24 -32.83
CA GLU A 307 -6.54 5.06 -32.58
C GLU A 307 -7.23 6.39 -32.16
N LYS A 308 -6.56 7.22 -31.34
CA LYS A 308 -7.09 8.55 -30.97
C LYS A 308 -7.12 9.57 -32.11
N LYS A 309 -6.35 9.36 -33.19
CA LYS A 309 -6.35 10.23 -34.38
C LYS A 309 -7.40 9.82 -35.40
N GLU A 310 -7.78 8.55 -35.45
CA GLU A 310 -8.80 8.05 -36.38
C GLU A 310 -10.23 8.31 -35.88
N GLU A 311 -10.47 8.35 -34.56
CA GLU A 311 -11.78 8.78 -34.00
C GLU A 311 -12.05 10.30 -34.11
N GLY A 312 -11.08 11.09 -34.59
CA GLY A 312 -11.15 12.55 -34.70
C GLY A 312 -11.55 13.08 -36.08
N VAL A 313 -11.86 12.22 -37.07
CA VAL A 313 -12.13 12.64 -38.45
C VAL A 313 -13.34 11.90 -39.04
N GLU A 314 -14.52 12.09 -38.46
CA GLU A 314 -15.77 12.06 -39.23
C GLU A 314 -16.72 13.17 -38.75
N GLY A 315 -16.87 14.19 -39.61
CA GLY A 315 -18.15 14.87 -39.79
C GLY A 315 -18.55 15.96 -38.79
N VAL A 316 -17.83 17.08 -38.77
CA VAL A 316 -18.41 18.36 -38.34
C VAL A 316 -19.54 18.75 -39.32
N LYS A 317 -20.79 18.72 -38.86
CA LYS A 317 -21.84 19.62 -39.33
C LYS A 317 -22.34 20.43 -38.14
N ILE A 318 -21.91 21.67 -38.09
CA ILE A 318 -22.42 22.72 -37.22
C ILE A 318 -23.70 23.24 -37.89
N GLU A 319 -24.83 23.13 -37.20
CA GLU A 319 -25.91 24.10 -37.36
C GLU A 319 -26.08 24.83 -36.04
N GLU A 320 -25.84 26.15 -36.11
CA GLU A 320 -26.09 27.11 -35.06
C GLU A 320 -27.60 27.24 -34.84
N MET A 321 -28.07 27.13 -33.59
CA MET A 321 -29.27 27.83 -33.16
C MET A 321 -29.02 28.47 -31.80
N LYS A 322 -29.01 29.81 -31.81
CA LYS A 322 -29.18 30.66 -30.64
C LYS A 322 -30.63 30.60 -30.20
N GLU A 323 -30.87 30.44 -28.91
CA GLU A 323 -31.98 31.10 -28.23
C GLU A 323 -31.66 31.21 -26.74
N GLU A 324 -31.61 32.46 -26.27
CA GLU A 324 -31.65 32.83 -24.86
C GLU A 324 -33.11 32.80 -24.40
N GLN A 325 -33.42 32.17 -23.26
CA GLN A 325 -34.37 32.73 -22.27
C GLN A 325 -34.45 31.91 -20.97
N GLU A 326 -34.11 32.62 -19.89
CA GLU A 326 -34.73 32.71 -18.55
C GLU A 326 -34.98 31.48 -17.64
N LEU A 327 -34.71 31.76 -16.35
CA LEU A 327 -34.90 30.96 -15.14
C LEU A 327 -36.40 30.70 -14.85
N ASP A 328 -36.77 29.51 -14.37
CA ASP A 328 -37.29 29.33 -12.99
C ASP A 328 -37.44 27.85 -12.54
N SER A 329 -37.27 27.68 -11.22
CA SER A 329 -37.82 26.71 -10.25
C SER A 329 -38.10 25.21 -10.54
N ASP A 330 -37.53 24.41 -9.62
CA ASP A 330 -38.10 23.29 -8.84
C ASP A 330 -38.46 21.92 -9.45
N ASP A 331 -37.81 20.91 -8.84
CA ASP A 331 -38.25 19.57 -8.43
C ASP A 331 -38.99 18.65 -9.42
N GLU A 332 -38.31 17.55 -9.81
CA GLU A 332 -38.65 16.17 -9.40
C GLU A 332 -37.75 15.18 -10.17
N ILE A 333 -37.02 14.34 -9.42
CA ILE A 333 -36.21 13.24 -9.96
C ILE A 333 -37.03 11.96 -9.77
N GLU A 334 -37.46 11.33 -10.86
CA GLU A 334 -37.89 9.93 -10.87
C GLU A 334 -36.93 9.06 -11.68
N ASP A 335 -36.77 7.86 -11.15
CA ASP A 335 -35.86 6.77 -11.50
C ASP A 335 -35.95 6.29 -12.95
N GLU A 336 -34.79 5.97 -13.57
CA GLU A 336 -34.64 4.75 -14.37
C GLU A 336 -33.22 4.13 -14.30
N LYS A 337 -33.21 2.92 -13.71
CA LYS A 337 -32.48 1.70 -14.13
C LYS A 337 -30.99 1.82 -14.47
N ARG A 338 -30.15 1.50 -13.48
CA ARG A 338 -28.73 1.17 -13.66
C ARG A 338 -28.56 -0.34 -13.89
N VAL A 339 -27.94 -0.68 -15.01
CA VAL A 339 -27.46 -2.02 -15.37
C VAL A 339 -26.39 -2.46 -14.38
N VAL A 340 -26.53 -3.68 -13.84
CA VAL A 340 -25.57 -4.33 -12.94
C VAL A 340 -24.38 -4.80 -13.76
N ILE A 341 -23.22 -4.17 -13.57
CA ILE A 341 -21.91 -4.75 -13.92
C ILE A 341 -21.23 -5.08 -12.60
N GLN A 342 -21.01 -6.37 -12.38
CA GLN A 342 -20.39 -6.94 -11.20
C GLN A 342 -18.86 -6.83 -11.35
N GLU A 343 -18.26 -5.75 -10.84
CA GLU A 343 -16.82 -5.67 -10.61
C GLU A 343 -16.49 -6.20 -9.21
N VAL A 344 -15.69 -7.26 -9.18
CA VAL A 344 -15.15 -7.88 -7.97
C VAL A 344 -13.89 -7.11 -7.61
N SER A 345 -13.94 -6.30 -6.55
CA SER A 345 -12.77 -5.59 -6.02
C SER A 345 -11.96 -6.52 -5.10
N TYR A 346 -10.67 -6.65 -5.40
CA TYR A 346 -9.70 -7.27 -4.50
C TYR A 346 -8.93 -6.17 -3.79
N MET A 347 -9.04 -6.19 -2.46
CA MET A 347 -8.53 -5.19 -1.51
C MET A 347 -7.00 -5.08 -1.53
N ASP A 348 -6.52 -3.83 -1.52
CA ASP A 348 -5.13 -3.44 -1.32
C ASP A 348 -4.90 -3.14 0.18
N SER A 349 -3.83 -3.69 0.74
CA SER A 349 -3.58 -3.76 2.18
C SER A 349 -2.58 -2.69 2.63
N ASP A 350 -3.07 -1.56 3.14
CA ASP A 350 -2.39 -0.75 4.18
C ASP A 350 -3.35 0.17 4.97
N ASP A 351 -4.62 -0.24 5.10
CA ASP A 351 -5.51 0.33 6.12
C ASP A 351 -5.59 -0.64 7.28
N THR A 352 -5.30 -0.13 8.47
CA THR A 352 -5.37 -0.75 9.80
C THR A 352 -6.21 -2.03 9.87
N ASP A 353 -5.57 -3.21 9.85
CA ASP A 353 -6.29 -4.50 9.91
C ASP A 353 -7.01 -4.74 11.25
N ASP A 354 -8.24 -4.27 11.38
CA ASP A 354 -9.24 -4.88 12.26
C ASP A 354 -9.95 -6.05 11.54
N GLU A 355 -9.92 -6.11 10.21
CA GLU A 355 -10.60 -7.15 9.42
C GLU A 355 -9.84 -8.49 9.40
N VAL A 356 -8.51 -8.49 9.32
CA VAL A 356 -7.70 -9.71 9.46
C VAL A 356 -7.83 -10.30 10.87
N TYR A 357 -7.99 -9.44 11.89
CA TYR A 357 -8.24 -9.86 13.26
C TYR A 357 -9.61 -10.57 13.40
N VAL A 358 -10.63 -10.05 12.73
CA VAL A 358 -11.97 -10.66 12.67
C VAL A 358 -11.99 -11.95 11.83
N GLU A 359 -11.22 -12.02 10.73
CA GLU A 359 -11.17 -13.19 9.84
C GLU A 359 -10.38 -14.36 10.45
N LEU A 360 -9.32 -14.07 11.21
CA LEU A 360 -8.59 -15.07 12.01
C LEU A 360 -9.42 -15.59 13.19
N GLN A 361 -10.27 -14.76 13.79
CA GLN A 361 -11.25 -15.21 14.79
C GLN A 361 -12.34 -16.10 14.17
N LYS A 362 -12.80 -15.80 12.94
CA LYS A 362 -13.81 -16.60 12.22
C LYS A 362 -13.32 -17.97 11.74
N ARG A 363 -12.00 -18.16 11.55
CA ARG A 363 -11.41 -19.47 11.21
C ARG A 363 -11.34 -20.46 12.38
N ARG A 364 -11.61 -20.03 13.63
CA ARG A 364 -11.84 -20.96 14.75
C ARG A 364 -13.27 -21.50 14.66
N LYS A 365 -13.41 -22.84 14.67
CA LYS A 365 -14.73 -23.51 14.63
C LYS A 365 -15.65 -22.93 15.72
N PRO A 366 -16.94 -22.69 15.43
CA PRO A 366 -17.88 -22.19 16.42
C PRO A 366 -17.94 -23.15 17.60
N PHE A 367 -17.73 -22.59 18.79
CA PHE A 367 -17.83 -23.29 20.07
C PHE A 367 -19.19 -23.98 20.15
N GLN A 368 -19.18 -25.31 20.19
CA GLN A 368 -20.38 -26.10 20.40
C GLN A 368 -20.81 -25.86 21.85
N LYS A 369 -21.89 -25.10 22.05
CA LYS A 369 -22.44 -24.81 23.38
C LYS A 369 -22.74 -26.12 24.10
N ALA A 370 -21.94 -26.41 25.12
CA ALA A 370 -22.25 -27.39 26.14
C ALA A 370 -22.04 -26.75 27.52
N THR A 371 -23.18 -26.59 28.21
CA THR A 371 -23.40 -26.57 29.67
C THR A 371 -22.76 -25.47 30.52
N ALA A 372 -23.68 -24.68 31.09
CA ALA A 372 -23.76 -24.07 32.42
C ALA A 372 -22.47 -23.80 33.24
N ASP A 373 -22.43 -22.57 33.75
CA ASP A 373 -21.66 -22.07 34.90
C ASP A 373 -20.17 -21.75 34.69
N TYR A 374 -19.85 -20.72 33.89
CA TYR A 374 -18.63 -19.91 34.12
C TYR A 374 -18.89 -18.44 33.75
N GLU A 375 -18.50 -17.55 34.66
CA GLU A 375 -18.66 -16.09 34.57
C GLU A 375 -18.08 -15.53 33.26
N SER A 376 -18.79 -14.56 32.67
CA SER A 376 -18.41 -13.90 31.42
C SER A 376 -17.07 -13.16 31.56
N HIS A 377 -16.00 -13.74 31.03
CA HIS A 377 -14.70 -13.07 30.94
C HIS A 377 -14.77 -11.93 29.92
N LYS A 378 -14.36 -10.73 30.32
CA LYS A 378 -14.34 -9.56 29.45
C LYS A 378 -13.10 -9.63 28.56
N VAL A 379 -13.28 -9.81 27.26
CA VAL A 379 -12.19 -9.78 26.28
C VAL A 379 -11.48 -8.43 26.35
N HIS A 380 -10.21 -8.44 26.75
CA HIS A 380 -9.40 -7.23 26.84
C HIS A 380 -8.90 -6.83 25.44
N VAL A 381 -8.91 -5.53 25.14
CA VAL A 381 -8.40 -5.02 23.85
C VAL A 381 -6.91 -5.37 23.74
N PRO A 382 -6.45 -5.95 22.61
CA PRO A 382 -5.05 -6.30 22.41
C PRO A 382 -4.16 -5.04 22.39
N PRO A 383 -2.94 -5.12 22.94
CA PRO A 383 -2.02 -3.98 23.00
C PRO A 383 -1.49 -3.63 21.61
N SER A 384 -1.36 -2.34 21.32
CA SER A 384 -0.84 -1.84 20.03
C SER A 384 0.70 -1.75 19.99
N TYR A 385 1.36 -1.83 21.15
CA TYR A 385 2.80 -1.69 21.27
C TYR A 385 3.47 -3.00 21.72
N LEU A 386 4.57 -3.37 21.06
CA LEU A 386 5.37 -4.57 21.37
C LEU A 386 5.86 -4.60 22.82
N ARG A 387 6.31 -3.45 23.33
CA ARG A 387 6.78 -3.32 24.72
C ARG A 387 5.67 -3.62 25.72
N GLU A 388 4.48 -3.11 25.45
CA GLU A 388 3.29 -3.32 26.29
C GLU A 388 2.81 -4.77 26.21
N ALA A 389 2.78 -5.37 25.01
CA ALA A 389 2.44 -6.78 24.82
C ALA A 389 3.39 -7.72 25.59
N LEU A 390 4.70 -7.47 25.51
CA LEU A 390 5.70 -8.23 26.26
C LEU A 390 5.59 -7.98 27.77
N GLU A 391 5.30 -6.75 28.18
CA GLU A 391 5.07 -6.41 29.58
C GLU A 391 3.85 -7.13 30.15
N TRP A 392 2.74 -7.23 29.41
CA TRP A 392 1.55 -7.97 29.84
C TRP A 392 1.85 -9.46 30.01
N VAL A 393 2.65 -10.04 29.12
CA VAL A 393 3.08 -11.45 29.20
C VAL A 393 4.07 -11.71 30.36
N VAL A 394 4.94 -10.74 30.69
CA VAL A 394 5.96 -10.88 31.75
C VAL A 394 5.42 -10.57 33.14
N THR A 395 4.53 -9.59 33.25
CA THR A 395 4.15 -8.97 34.54
C THR A 395 3.05 -9.76 35.26
N GLU A 396 2.18 -10.45 34.54
CA GLU A 396 0.87 -10.77 35.09
C GLU A 396 0.73 -12.21 35.61
N LYS A 397 0.87 -12.34 36.93
CA LYS A 397 0.38 -13.48 37.72
C LYS A 397 -1.12 -13.40 38.04
N GLU A 398 -1.81 -12.31 37.69
CA GLU A 398 -3.09 -11.96 38.32
C GLU A 398 -4.26 -11.64 37.36
N LYS A 399 -4.06 -11.58 36.03
CA LYS A 399 -5.15 -11.30 35.06
C LYS A 399 -5.02 -12.12 33.77
N TYR A 400 -5.81 -13.17 33.64
CA TYR A 400 -5.85 -14.04 32.45
C TYR A 400 -6.19 -13.27 31.17
N ASP A 401 -7.21 -12.41 31.19
CA ASP A 401 -7.73 -11.72 30.00
C ASP A 401 -6.66 -10.85 29.30
N LYS A 402 -5.76 -10.26 30.07
CA LYS A 402 -4.66 -9.43 29.55
C LYS A 402 -3.47 -10.28 29.10
N PHE A 403 -3.18 -11.36 29.80
CA PHE A 403 -2.17 -12.34 29.38
C PHE A 403 -2.51 -12.94 28.02
N ASP A 404 -3.74 -13.40 27.82
CA ASP A 404 -4.19 -13.99 26.55
C ASP A 404 -4.20 -12.95 25.42
N ALA A 405 -4.74 -11.75 25.67
CA ALA A 405 -4.73 -10.66 24.70
C ALA A 405 -3.31 -10.20 24.32
N GLY A 406 -2.40 -10.15 25.29
CA GLY A 406 -0.99 -9.82 25.07
C GLY A 406 -0.26 -10.89 24.25
N LEU A 407 -0.43 -12.17 24.61
CA LEU A 407 0.19 -13.29 23.90
C LEU A 407 -0.28 -13.38 22.45
N ALA A 408 -1.57 -13.17 22.19
CA ALA A 408 -2.14 -13.15 20.85
C ALA A 408 -1.62 -11.98 19.99
N ALA A 409 -1.34 -10.82 20.61
CA ALA A 409 -0.85 -9.65 19.90
C ALA A 409 0.61 -9.77 19.45
N ILE A 410 1.45 -10.53 20.17
CA ILE A 410 2.89 -10.63 19.90
C ILE A 410 3.16 -11.12 18.47
N GLU A 411 2.53 -12.21 18.02
CA GLU A 411 2.72 -12.73 16.67
C GLU A 411 2.44 -11.65 15.61
N VAL A 412 1.29 -10.99 15.74
CA VAL A 412 0.80 -9.99 14.79
C VAL A 412 1.74 -8.79 14.75
N LEU A 413 2.13 -8.27 15.91
CA LEU A 413 2.99 -7.09 16.01
C LEU A 413 4.40 -7.33 15.45
N PHE A 414 4.96 -8.53 15.62
CA PHE A 414 6.24 -8.89 15.00
C PHE A 414 6.12 -9.10 13.49
N ARG A 415 5.04 -9.75 13.00
CA ARG A 415 4.80 -9.90 11.55
C ARG A 415 4.63 -8.54 10.85
N LYS A 416 3.97 -7.58 11.51
CA LYS A 416 3.79 -6.20 11.03
C LYS A 416 5.01 -5.30 11.23
N ARG A 417 6.11 -5.81 11.82
CA ARG A 417 7.34 -5.06 12.12
C ARG A 417 7.06 -3.75 12.89
N ALA A 418 6.24 -3.84 13.93
CA ALA A 418 5.85 -2.69 14.75
C ALA A 418 7.05 -1.98 15.41
N VAL A 419 6.88 -0.72 15.79
CA VAL A 419 7.97 0.15 16.27
C VAL A 419 8.77 -0.50 17.40
N GLY A 420 10.09 -0.57 17.25
CA GLY A 420 11.01 -1.16 18.23
C GLY A 420 11.16 -2.68 18.15
N TRP A 421 10.59 -3.35 17.14
CA TRP A 421 10.71 -4.81 16.96
C TRP A 421 12.17 -5.28 16.93
N ASN A 422 13.05 -4.58 16.21
CA ASN A 422 14.46 -4.91 16.06
C ASN A 422 15.24 -4.94 17.39
N GLU A 423 14.93 -4.03 18.32
CA GLU A 423 15.57 -3.94 19.64
C GLU A 423 14.95 -4.93 20.64
N LEU A 424 13.68 -5.27 20.46
CA LEU A 424 12.93 -6.13 21.37
C LEU A 424 12.98 -7.62 21.00
N SER A 425 13.34 -7.99 19.77
CA SER A 425 13.37 -9.38 19.27
C SER A 425 14.13 -10.35 20.18
N GLU A 426 15.36 -10.01 20.59
CA GLU A 426 16.18 -10.90 21.42
C GLU A 426 15.60 -11.06 22.84
N SER A 427 15.09 -9.96 23.41
CA SER A 427 14.44 -9.95 24.73
C SER A 427 13.12 -10.74 24.71
N ALA A 428 12.35 -10.59 23.64
CA ALA A 428 11.11 -11.31 23.40
C ALA A 428 11.36 -12.82 23.28
N LEU A 429 12.37 -13.24 22.51
CA LEU A 429 12.76 -14.65 22.41
C LEU A 429 13.16 -15.24 23.76
N LYS A 430 14.00 -14.53 24.52
CA LYS A 430 14.41 -14.96 25.87
C LYS A 430 13.19 -15.17 26.78
N THR A 431 12.20 -14.28 26.67
CA THR A 431 10.97 -14.35 27.45
C THR A 431 10.08 -15.51 27.01
N LEU A 432 9.74 -15.60 25.72
CA LEU A 432 8.80 -16.59 25.18
C LEU A 432 9.31 -18.03 25.30
N ILE A 433 10.61 -18.26 25.17
CA ILE A 433 11.21 -19.60 25.34
C ILE A 433 11.03 -20.11 26.77
N HIS A 434 11.01 -19.21 27.76
CA HIS A 434 10.83 -19.55 29.17
C HIS A 434 9.40 -19.36 29.66
N LEU A 435 8.47 -19.04 28.76
CA LEU A 435 7.10 -18.81 29.13
C LEU A 435 6.41 -20.15 29.45
N GLU A 436 5.75 -20.19 30.60
CA GLU A 436 5.00 -21.34 31.08
C GLU A 436 3.50 -21.03 31.07
N ASP A 437 2.69 -22.01 30.68
CA ASP A 437 1.24 -21.86 30.70
C ASP A 437 0.70 -22.01 32.13
N ARG A 438 0.54 -20.88 32.82
CA ARG A 438 0.02 -20.85 34.19
C ARG A 438 -1.51 -20.83 34.26
N PHE A 439 -2.16 -20.47 33.16
CA PHE A 439 -3.60 -20.26 33.11
C PHE A 439 -4.34 -21.36 32.32
N SER A 440 -3.63 -22.39 31.82
CA SER A 440 -4.19 -23.42 30.94
C SER A 440 -4.87 -22.81 29.71
N THR A 441 -4.11 -21.97 29.01
CA THR A 441 -4.61 -21.13 27.91
C THR A 441 -4.84 -21.95 26.64
N ASP A 442 -6.01 -21.84 26.04
CA ASP A 442 -6.39 -22.60 24.85
C ASP A 442 -5.48 -22.31 23.63
N GLY A 443 -4.65 -23.30 23.28
CA GLY A 443 -3.72 -23.19 22.15
C GLY A 443 -2.41 -22.47 22.47
N PHE A 444 -2.10 -22.25 23.76
CA PHE A 444 -0.89 -21.58 24.25
C PHE A 444 0.38 -21.96 23.48
N GLU A 445 0.66 -23.25 23.37
CA GLU A 445 1.88 -23.77 22.75
C GLU A 445 1.99 -23.38 21.27
N THR A 446 0.86 -23.38 20.57
CA THR A 446 0.80 -23.04 19.15
C THR A 446 1.01 -21.54 18.97
N THR A 447 0.39 -20.72 19.83
CA THR A 447 0.54 -19.26 19.79
C THR A 447 1.98 -18.84 20.12
N VAL A 448 2.58 -19.44 21.15
CA VAL A 448 4.00 -19.22 21.51
C VAL A 448 4.91 -19.64 20.35
N TYR A 449 4.71 -20.83 19.79
CA TYR A 449 5.48 -21.31 18.65
C TYR A 449 5.42 -20.34 17.47
N ARG A 450 4.22 -19.95 17.04
CA ARG A 450 4.03 -19.02 15.92
C ARG A 450 4.63 -17.64 16.20
N SER A 451 4.52 -17.14 17.42
CA SER A 451 5.14 -15.89 17.85
C SER A 451 6.66 -15.94 17.72
N ILE A 452 7.30 -17.02 18.21
CA ILE A 452 8.75 -17.20 18.11
C ILE A 452 9.17 -17.35 16.65
N VAL A 453 8.42 -18.08 15.82
CA VAL A 453 8.70 -18.19 14.37
C VAL A 453 8.62 -16.81 13.70
N ALA A 454 7.57 -16.03 13.96
CA ALA A 454 7.42 -14.68 13.41
C ALA A 454 8.60 -13.76 13.78
N ILE A 455 9.08 -13.85 15.02
CA ILE A 455 10.26 -13.09 15.47
C ILE A 455 11.52 -13.51 14.69
N VAL A 456 11.77 -14.82 14.56
CA VAL A 456 12.96 -15.34 13.87
C VAL A 456 12.94 -15.03 12.37
N VAL A 457 11.78 -15.12 11.72
CA VAL A 457 11.60 -14.76 10.30
C VAL A 457 11.86 -13.26 10.06
N GLY A 458 11.59 -12.41 11.04
CA GLY A 458 11.90 -10.97 10.97
C GLY A 458 13.40 -10.66 10.89
N GLN A 459 14.25 -11.41 11.61
CA GLN A 459 15.71 -11.20 11.71
C GLN A 459 16.51 -12.53 11.71
N PRO A 460 16.43 -13.33 10.64
CA PRO A 460 16.98 -14.68 10.65
C PRO A 460 18.51 -14.71 10.80
N ALA A 461 19.21 -13.73 10.20
CA ALA A 461 20.67 -13.64 10.24
C ALA A 461 21.23 -13.43 11.66
N GLN A 462 20.49 -12.76 12.54
CA GLN A 462 20.91 -12.45 13.91
C GLN A 462 20.35 -13.46 14.91
N LEU A 463 19.07 -13.83 14.76
CA LEU A 463 18.35 -14.60 15.77
C LEU A 463 18.51 -16.11 15.62
N ALA A 464 18.74 -16.63 14.40
CA ALA A 464 18.97 -18.07 14.23
C ALA A 464 20.31 -18.53 14.86
N PRO A 465 21.45 -17.82 14.70
CA PRO A 465 22.67 -18.13 15.43
C PRO A 465 22.50 -18.03 16.95
N PHE A 466 21.81 -16.97 17.43
CA PHE A 466 21.50 -16.79 18.85
C PHE A 466 20.71 -17.98 19.44
N LEU A 467 19.71 -18.47 18.71
CA LEU A 467 18.95 -19.67 19.10
C LEU A 467 19.80 -20.94 19.05
N GLY A 468 20.69 -21.06 18.06
CA GLY A 468 21.65 -22.15 17.95
C GLY A 468 22.58 -22.23 19.17
N GLU A 469 23.08 -21.10 19.65
CA GLU A 469 23.88 -21.04 20.89
C GLU A 469 23.04 -21.38 22.12
N LYS A 470 21.79 -20.89 22.21
CA LYS A 470 20.90 -21.16 23.34
C LYS A 470 20.46 -22.62 23.44
N LEU A 471 20.31 -23.31 22.31
CA LEU A 471 19.92 -24.72 22.26
C LEU A 471 20.86 -25.62 23.10
N PHE A 472 22.17 -25.34 23.05
CA PHE A 472 23.21 -26.08 23.78
C PHE A 472 23.55 -25.47 25.16
N GLY A 473 22.80 -24.45 25.59
CA GLY A 473 22.95 -23.83 26.89
C GLY A 473 22.60 -24.77 28.05
N ARG A 474 23.25 -24.55 29.21
CA ARG A 474 23.00 -25.32 30.45
C ARG A 474 21.65 -25.03 31.10
N ASN A 475 21.07 -23.85 30.83
CA ASN A 475 19.82 -23.38 31.46
C ASN A 475 18.59 -23.54 30.56
N ILE A 476 18.57 -24.55 29.68
CA ILE A 476 17.45 -24.82 28.77
C ILE A 476 16.93 -26.24 29.00
N ALA A 477 15.65 -26.36 29.36
CA ALA A 477 14.97 -27.64 29.55
C ALA A 477 14.74 -28.36 28.21
N MET A 478 14.57 -29.69 28.23
CA MET A 478 14.42 -30.48 26.99
C MET A 478 13.22 -30.02 26.13
N LYS A 479 12.12 -29.63 26.79
CA LYS A 479 10.94 -29.01 26.18
C LYS A 479 11.28 -27.74 25.39
N GLN A 480 12.10 -26.87 25.96
CA GLN A 480 12.54 -25.63 25.32
C GLN A 480 13.51 -25.90 24.18
N ARG A 481 14.37 -26.92 24.29
CA ARG A 481 15.21 -27.37 23.17
C ARG A 481 14.37 -27.81 21.98
N TYR A 482 13.32 -28.59 22.23
CA TYR A 482 12.39 -29.02 21.20
C TYR A 482 11.68 -27.83 20.55
N LEU A 483 11.23 -26.85 21.36
CA LEU A 483 10.61 -25.62 20.86
C LEU A 483 11.58 -24.83 19.96
N ILE A 484 12.84 -24.65 20.39
CA ILE A 484 13.86 -23.95 19.60
C ILE A 484 14.13 -24.66 18.27
N MET A 485 14.34 -25.99 18.29
CA MET A 485 14.56 -26.76 17.06
C MET A 485 13.37 -26.69 16.10
N SER A 486 12.16 -26.84 16.63
CA SER A 486 10.92 -26.75 15.84
C SER A 486 10.74 -25.35 15.24
N THR A 487 11.15 -24.30 15.98
CA THR A 487 11.09 -22.92 15.52
C THR A 487 12.07 -22.69 14.37
N LEU A 488 13.31 -23.17 14.49
CA LEU A 488 14.30 -23.05 13.40
C LEU A 488 13.81 -23.74 12.12
N ILE A 489 13.18 -24.91 12.25
CA ILE A 489 12.55 -25.60 11.12
C ILE A 489 11.37 -24.79 10.56
N GLY A 490 10.49 -24.29 11.43
CA GLY A 490 9.32 -23.49 11.04
C GLY A 490 9.70 -22.21 10.31
N ALA A 491 10.67 -21.48 10.85
CA ALA A 491 11.20 -20.26 10.24
C ALA A 491 11.89 -20.56 8.90
N ALA A 492 12.66 -21.64 8.80
CA ALA A 492 13.27 -22.05 7.52
C ALA A 492 12.21 -22.42 6.47
N LYS A 493 11.15 -23.13 6.86
CA LYS A 493 10.02 -23.44 5.98
C LYS A 493 9.29 -22.18 5.52
N GLU A 494 9.02 -21.25 6.45
CA GLU A 494 8.36 -19.99 6.14
C GLU A 494 9.21 -19.10 5.21
N LEU A 495 10.52 -19.05 5.42
CA LEU A 495 11.46 -18.30 4.55
C LEU A 495 11.64 -18.92 3.16
N THR A 496 11.45 -20.24 3.03
CA THR A 496 11.58 -20.95 1.74
C THR A 496 10.27 -21.00 0.96
N GLY A 497 9.15 -20.59 1.55
CA GLY A 497 7.83 -20.56 0.90
C GLY A 497 7.23 -21.95 0.68
N VAL A 498 7.73 -22.99 1.35
CA VAL A 498 7.13 -24.32 1.31
C VAL A 498 5.87 -24.29 2.18
N GLU A 499 4.70 -24.46 1.58
CA GLU A 499 3.42 -24.45 2.30
C GLU A 499 3.43 -25.45 3.47
N GLN A 500 2.88 -25.01 4.61
CA GLN A 500 2.58 -25.90 5.73
C GLN A 500 1.46 -26.84 5.25
N SER A 501 1.81 -28.05 4.80
CA SER A 501 0.83 -29.13 4.84
C SER A 501 0.31 -29.21 6.27
N ASP A 502 -1.00 -29.40 6.44
CA ASP A 502 -1.66 -29.64 7.74
C ASP A 502 -1.20 -30.97 8.40
N GLU A 503 0.10 -31.27 8.38
CA GLU A 503 0.70 -32.18 9.32
C GLU A 503 0.51 -31.58 10.71
N LYS A 504 -0.42 -32.18 11.46
CA LYS A 504 -0.58 -31.92 12.89
C LYS A 504 0.80 -31.92 13.54
N ILE A 505 1.30 -30.73 13.84
CA ILE A 505 2.55 -30.53 14.56
C ILE A 505 2.40 -31.34 15.85
N PRO A 506 3.25 -32.36 16.09
CA PRO A 506 3.19 -33.11 17.32
C PRO A 506 3.36 -32.12 18.47
N SER A 507 2.33 -32.02 19.33
CA SER A 507 2.47 -31.18 20.53
C SER A 507 3.69 -31.68 21.30
N PRO A 508 4.62 -30.80 21.69
CA PRO A 508 5.76 -31.15 22.54
C PRO A 508 5.35 -31.75 23.90
N TYR A 509 4.04 -31.79 24.20
CA TYR A 509 3.46 -32.06 25.50
C TYR A 509 2.43 -33.19 25.48
N LYS A 510 2.25 -33.89 24.35
CA LYS A 510 1.64 -35.21 24.42
C LYS A 510 2.63 -36.16 25.08
N GLU A 511 2.24 -36.73 26.21
CA GLU A 511 2.87 -37.95 26.71
C GLU A 511 2.95 -38.94 25.56
N TYR A 512 4.16 -39.30 25.16
CA TYR A 512 4.36 -40.46 24.31
C TYR A 512 4.00 -41.66 25.17
N ASP A 513 2.77 -42.14 25.01
CA ASP A 513 2.37 -43.41 25.59
C ASP A 513 3.14 -44.53 24.87
N VAL A 514 4.28 -44.90 25.45
CA VAL A 514 5.21 -45.93 24.94
C VAL A 514 4.55 -47.32 24.89
N SER A 515 3.31 -47.45 25.37
CA SER A 515 2.59 -48.74 25.45
C SER A 515 1.75 -49.10 24.23
N LYS A 516 1.50 -48.19 23.28
CA LYS A 516 0.76 -48.52 22.05
C LYS A 516 1.70 -48.75 20.87
N ALA A 517 2.19 -49.99 20.77
CA ALA A 517 2.76 -50.52 19.55
C ALA A 517 1.72 -50.40 18.41
N SER A 518 2.12 -49.72 17.34
CA SER A 518 1.38 -49.66 16.08
C SER A 518 1.28 -51.05 15.47
N SER A 519 0.10 -51.67 15.51
CA SER A 519 -0.20 -52.79 14.62
C SER A 519 -0.43 -52.21 13.23
N SER A 520 0.59 -52.28 12.38
CA SER A 520 0.46 -52.12 10.94
C SER A 520 -0.50 -53.19 10.41
N LYS A 521 -1.67 -52.77 9.92
CA LYS A 521 -2.39 -53.58 8.93
C LYS A 521 -2.07 -53.01 7.57
N VAL A 522 -1.20 -53.75 6.88
CA VAL A 522 -1.07 -53.73 5.43
C VAL A 522 -2.43 -54.12 4.84
N ASN A 523 -2.94 -53.27 3.96
CA ASN A 523 -3.69 -53.66 2.75
C ASN A 523 -3.61 -52.51 1.75
#